data_AF-A0A7X6UVI9-F1
#
_entry.id   AF-A0A7X6UVI9-F1
#
_cell.length_a   1.000
_cell.length_b   1.000
_cell.length_c   1.000
_cell.angle_alpha   90.00
_cell.angle_beta   90.00
_cell.angle_gamma   90.00
#
_symmetry.space_group_name_H-M   'P 1'
#
loop_
_entity.id
_entity.type
_entity.pdbx_description
1 polymer ?
#
loop_
_entity_poly.entity_id
_entity_poly.type
_entity_poly.pdbx_seq_one_letter_code
_entity_poly.pdbx_strand_id
1 'polypeptide(L)'
;MRSRLVFLLSLALVWNSWGSFVLTPENLHKQVEITFNQHLLELHQAFKPQYNGYFALGAVWLPSFKQSSFLSPYGEHYGFAFRQQAALLWQNPIEQTAFKAGFAWWGERQGFDSQDFIFFPSYDKFSSVRNLHSFALLLSNTQLNANFAMGLQWSHSEFMSEFVGKEKDSLRYFATLGWNFLTIQGVINHRSLQGLMVHADLASRSLRGQNSSGWRTYLPDLAMILPWEDKNTWQLSWRQNLYGQKLYLHSKWWPKQEQRWESSLQWFMDASQLVGMELSYLQKAPGESFWGIGVEMPFVRVAYNLPRDFHGFFHSKSTIIVEWQLSIGSNEKNEFFGLNAAQSAPMETQVKSAPAAVKEADRTLEGNE
;
A
#
# COMPACT_ATOMS: atom_id res chain seq x y z
N MET A 1 21.75 21.81 10.21
CA MET A 1 20.87 20.61 10.19
C MET A 1 20.43 20.21 8.78
N ARG A 2 19.94 21.13 7.93
CA ARG A 2 19.55 20.84 6.53
C ARG A 2 20.65 20.18 5.67
N SER A 3 21.92 20.56 5.85
CA SER A 3 23.05 20.00 5.07
C SER A 3 23.41 18.56 5.41
N ARG A 4 23.14 18.10 6.64
CA ARG A 4 23.48 16.72 7.08
C ARG A 4 22.48 15.68 6.58
N LEU A 5 21.21 16.06 6.42
CA LEU A 5 20.16 15.19 5.87
C LEU A 5 20.39 14.93 4.37
N VAL A 6 20.75 15.97 3.61
CA VAL A 6 21.12 15.87 2.19
C VAL A 6 22.36 15.01 2.01
N PHE A 7 23.36 15.14 2.90
CA PHE A 7 24.57 14.34 2.87
C PHE A 7 24.31 12.85 3.14
N LEU A 8 23.46 12.52 4.11
CA LEU A 8 23.07 11.13 4.41
C LEU A 8 22.23 10.50 3.28
N LEU A 9 21.31 11.26 2.68
CA LEU A 9 20.58 10.84 1.47
C LEU A 9 21.53 10.59 0.30
N SER A 10 22.52 11.45 0.09
CA SER A 10 23.52 11.26 -0.97
C SER A 10 24.43 10.05 -0.73
N LEU A 11 24.76 9.74 0.53
CA LEU A 11 25.57 8.56 0.87
C LEU A 11 24.79 7.25 0.70
N ALA A 12 23.49 7.23 1.02
CA ALA A 12 22.63 6.07 0.79
C ALA A 12 22.41 5.79 -0.71
N LEU A 13 22.38 6.83 -1.55
CA LEU A 13 22.28 6.72 -3.01
C LEU A 13 23.59 6.25 -3.68
N VAL A 14 24.74 6.41 -3.01
CA VAL A 14 26.07 6.13 -3.61
C VAL A 14 26.60 4.74 -3.24
N TRP A 15 26.16 4.12 -2.14
CA TRP A 15 26.89 2.97 -1.59
C TRP A 15 26.43 1.57 -2.03
N ASN A 16 25.27 1.40 -2.68
CA ASN A 16 24.88 0.09 -3.20
C ASN A 16 24.59 0.15 -4.69
N SER A 17 25.57 -0.32 -5.46
CA SER A 17 25.45 -0.99 -6.75
C SER A 17 24.29 -0.50 -7.64
N TRP A 18 24.67 0.18 -8.72
CA TRP A 18 23.86 0.30 -9.94
C TRP A 18 23.74 -1.10 -10.55
N GLY A 19 22.97 -1.97 -9.92
CA GLY A 19 22.57 -3.23 -10.50
C GLY A 19 21.71 -2.92 -11.71
N SER A 20 22.05 -3.50 -12.86
CA SER A 20 21.21 -3.44 -14.05
C SER A 20 19.86 -4.08 -13.70
N PHE A 21 18.81 -3.27 -13.70
CA PHE A 21 17.43 -3.74 -13.66
C PHE A 21 17.16 -4.56 -14.93
N VAL A 22 16.99 -5.88 -14.78
CA VAL A 22 16.65 -6.79 -15.88
C VAL A 22 15.24 -7.32 -15.67
N LEU A 23 14.33 -6.90 -16.53
CA LEU A 23 12.98 -7.41 -16.69
C LEU A 23 13.01 -8.74 -17.44
N THR A 24 12.14 -9.67 -17.07
CA THR A 24 11.88 -10.89 -17.85
C THR A 24 10.38 -11.01 -18.16
N PRO A 25 9.99 -11.80 -19.19
CA PRO A 25 8.58 -12.08 -19.46
C PRO A 25 7.83 -12.63 -18.24
N GLU A 26 8.48 -13.44 -17.40
CA GLU A 26 7.87 -13.97 -16.18
C GLU A 26 7.56 -12.87 -15.16
N ASN A 27 8.43 -11.87 -15.01
CA ASN A 27 8.17 -10.70 -14.15
C ASN A 27 6.93 -9.93 -14.64
N LEU A 28 6.78 -9.76 -15.96
CA LEU A 28 5.62 -9.08 -16.54
C LEU A 28 4.32 -9.86 -16.27
N HIS A 29 4.32 -11.18 -16.44
CA HIS A 29 3.14 -12.02 -16.22
C HIS A 29 2.73 -12.09 -14.74
N LYS A 30 3.69 -12.25 -13.82
CA LYS A 30 3.41 -12.26 -12.37
C LYS A 30 2.82 -10.94 -11.87
N GLN A 31 3.10 -9.84 -12.57
CA GLN A 31 2.64 -8.51 -12.19
C GLN A 31 1.11 -8.40 -12.15
N VAL A 32 0.38 -9.16 -12.99
CA VAL A 32 -1.09 -9.14 -13.00
C VAL A 32 -1.66 -9.56 -11.65
N GLU A 33 -1.16 -10.66 -11.11
CA GLU A 33 -1.62 -11.18 -9.83
C GLU A 33 -1.26 -10.26 -8.66
N ILE A 34 -0.04 -9.71 -8.67
CA ILE A 34 0.41 -8.74 -7.67
C ILE A 34 -0.50 -7.51 -7.67
N THR A 35 -0.78 -6.97 -8.85
CA THR A 35 -1.62 -5.78 -9.04
C THR A 35 -3.06 -6.02 -8.59
N PHE A 36 -3.64 -7.16 -8.96
CA PHE A 36 -4.98 -7.52 -8.51
C PHE A 36 -5.07 -7.68 -6.99
N ASN A 37 -4.09 -8.32 -6.37
CA ASN A 37 -4.04 -8.41 -4.91
C ASN A 37 -3.87 -7.03 -4.28
N GLN A 38 -3.06 -6.15 -4.90
CA GLN A 38 -2.92 -4.77 -4.45
C GLN A 38 -4.24 -3.98 -4.53
N HIS A 39 -4.96 -4.03 -5.64
CA HIS A 39 -6.29 -3.39 -5.76
C HIS A 39 -7.24 -3.82 -4.63
N LEU A 40 -7.25 -5.10 -4.31
CA LEU A 40 -8.11 -5.65 -3.25
C LEU A 40 -7.68 -5.22 -1.84
N LEU A 41 -6.37 -5.15 -1.59
CA LEU A 41 -5.82 -4.61 -0.36
C LEU A 41 -6.18 -3.13 -0.20
N GLU A 42 -5.98 -2.31 -1.23
CA GLU A 42 -6.32 -0.90 -1.20
C GLU A 42 -7.83 -0.68 -1.04
N LEU A 43 -8.65 -1.50 -1.70
CA LEU A 43 -10.10 -1.50 -1.49
C LEU A 43 -10.46 -1.78 -0.02
N HIS A 44 -9.85 -2.77 0.62
CA HIS A 44 -10.08 -3.05 2.04
C HIS A 44 -9.71 -1.85 2.94
N GLN A 45 -8.62 -1.18 2.60
CA GLN A 45 -8.11 -0.03 3.36
C GLN A 45 -9.00 1.20 3.19
N ALA A 46 -9.52 1.42 1.98
CA ALA A 46 -10.40 2.53 1.65
C ALA A 46 -11.89 2.27 1.95
N PHE A 47 -12.32 1.00 2.07
CA PHE A 47 -13.72 0.65 2.31
C PHE A 47 -14.01 0.36 3.77
N LYS A 48 -14.36 1.42 4.51
CA LYS A 48 -14.86 1.34 5.89
C LYS A 48 -16.27 1.92 5.97
N PRO A 49 -17.16 1.43 6.84
CA PRO A 49 -18.52 1.96 6.96
C PRO A 49 -18.57 3.47 7.23
N GLN A 50 -17.59 4.00 7.96
CA GLN A 50 -17.52 5.41 8.38
C GLN A 50 -16.93 6.35 7.31
N TYR A 51 -16.53 5.81 6.14
CA TYR A 51 -15.97 6.61 5.07
C TYR A 51 -17.07 7.04 4.09
N ASN A 52 -16.81 8.04 3.26
CA ASN A 52 -17.73 8.49 2.22
C ASN A 52 -17.15 8.25 0.82
N GLY A 53 -15.83 8.37 0.67
CA GLY A 53 -15.18 8.11 -0.59
C GLY A 53 -13.67 8.14 -0.49
N TYR A 54 -13.04 7.69 -1.56
CA TYR A 54 -11.60 7.71 -1.76
C TYR A 54 -11.30 7.98 -3.23
N PHE A 55 -10.29 8.78 -3.48
CA PHE A 55 -9.81 9.08 -4.82
C PHE A 55 -8.30 9.00 -4.83
N ALA A 56 -7.74 8.30 -5.81
CA ALA A 56 -6.32 8.32 -6.06
C ALA A 56 -5.98 8.38 -7.54
N LEU A 57 -4.87 9.04 -7.85
CA LEU A 57 -4.20 9.03 -9.14
C LEU A 57 -2.70 8.88 -8.89
N GLY A 58 -2.02 8.14 -9.75
CA GLY A 58 -0.58 7.88 -9.64
C GLY A 58 0.05 7.64 -11.01
N ALA A 59 1.26 8.15 -11.23
CA ALA A 59 2.08 7.84 -12.39
C ALA A 59 3.53 7.70 -11.95
N VAL A 60 4.08 6.50 -12.15
CA VAL A 60 5.47 6.16 -11.83
C VAL A 60 6.36 6.51 -13.01
N TRP A 61 7.41 7.27 -12.71
CA TRP A 61 8.50 7.59 -13.61
C TRP A 61 9.82 7.10 -13.01
N LEU A 62 10.66 6.48 -13.86
CA LEU A 62 12.01 6.09 -13.49
C LEU A 62 13.00 7.16 -14.00
N PRO A 63 13.53 8.05 -13.14
CA PRO A 63 14.60 8.97 -13.52
C PRO A 63 15.92 8.20 -13.72
N SER A 64 16.05 7.48 -14.83
CA SER A 64 17.31 6.90 -15.28
C SER A 64 17.57 7.35 -16.71
N PHE A 65 18.74 7.94 -16.96
CA PHE A 65 19.25 8.19 -18.31
C PHE A 65 19.54 6.89 -19.08
N LYS A 66 19.61 5.74 -18.38
CA LYS A 66 19.78 4.42 -18.95
C LYS A 66 18.44 3.70 -18.99
N GLN A 67 18.04 3.29 -20.18
CA GLN A 67 16.92 2.40 -20.42
C GLN A 67 17.01 1.14 -19.52
N SER A 68 15.86 0.72 -19.00
CA SER A 68 15.65 -0.55 -18.31
C SER A 68 15.96 -1.71 -19.26
N SER A 69 16.68 -2.71 -18.77
CA SER A 69 17.00 -3.90 -19.54
C SER A 69 15.82 -4.88 -19.48
N PHE A 70 15.48 -5.49 -20.62
CA PHE A 70 14.50 -6.56 -20.78
C PHE A 70 15.19 -7.74 -21.45
N LEU A 71 15.34 -8.83 -20.71
CA LEU A 71 15.95 -10.07 -21.18
C LEU A 71 14.87 -10.98 -21.75
N SER A 72 14.91 -11.15 -23.07
CA SER A 72 14.05 -12.07 -23.81
C SER A 72 14.88 -13.29 -24.30
N PRO A 73 14.22 -14.35 -24.81
CA PRO A 73 14.92 -15.44 -25.50
C PRO A 73 15.77 -14.97 -26.71
N TYR A 74 15.53 -13.76 -27.20
CA TYR A 74 16.20 -13.15 -28.36
C TYR A 74 17.31 -12.16 -27.98
N GLY A 75 17.60 -11.99 -26.70
CA GLY A 75 18.68 -11.14 -26.20
C GLY A 75 18.22 -10.08 -25.20
N GLU A 76 19.12 -9.13 -24.94
CA GLU A 76 18.88 -7.99 -24.05
C GLU A 76 18.35 -6.80 -24.85
N HIS A 77 17.23 -6.23 -24.40
CA HIS A 77 16.56 -5.10 -25.03
C HIS A 77 16.40 -3.97 -24.05
N TYR A 78 16.47 -2.74 -24.52
CA TYR A 78 16.47 -1.57 -23.66
C TYR A 78 15.22 -0.73 -23.92
N GLY A 79 14.52 -0.36 -22.84
CA GLY A 79 13.30 0.44 -22.88
C GLY A 79 12.96 1.07 -21.55
N PHE A 80 11.70 1.49 -21.39
CA PHE A 80 11.16 2.18 -20.22
C PHE A 80 9.99 1.38 -19.68
N ALA A 81 10.05 1.05 -18.40
CA ALA A 81 8.92 0.52 -17.67
C ALA A 81 8.07 1.69 -17.18
N PHE A 82 6.76 1.50 -17.13
CA PHE A 82 5.83 2.52 -16.64
C PHE A 82 4.66 1.88 -15.90
N ARG A 83 4.05 2.67 -15.01
CA ARG A 83 2.85 2.30 -14.26
C ARG A 83 2.02 3.55 -13.99
N GLN A 84 0.74 3.48 -14.29
CA GLN A 84 -0.25 4.54 -14.14
C GLN A 84 -1.45 3.96 -13.44
N GLN A 85 -1.88 4.58 -12.36
CA GLN A 85 -2.95 4.07 -11.52
C GLN A 85 -3.99 5.15 -11.25
N ALA A 86 -5.24 4.71 -11.13
CA ALA A 86 -6.36 5.53 -10.75
C ALA A 86 -7.30 4.70 -9.88
N ALA A 87 -7.84 5.31 -8.83
CA ALA A 87 -8.81 4.69 -7.94
C ALA A 87 -9.93 5.66 -7.60
N LEU A 88 -11.14 5.14 -7.53
CA LEU A 88 -12.33 5.85 -7.12
C LEU A 88 -13.19 4.92 -6.27
N LEU A 89 -13.54 5.38 -5.07
CA LEU A 89 -14.54 4.77 -4.22
C LEU A 89 -15.55 5.84 -3.83
N TRP A 90 -16.81 5.50 -3.91
CA TRP A 90 -17.89 6.37 -3.49
C TRP A 90 -18.98 5.54 -2.81
N GLN A 91 -19.44 6.00 -1.65
CA GLN A 91 -20.60 5.44 -0.96
C GLN A 91 -21.47 6.54 -0.36
N ASN A 92 -22.78 6.31 -0.36
CA ASN A 92 -23.77 7.27 0.10
C ASN A 92 -24.82 6.57 0.98
N PRO A 93 -25.34 7.22 2.05
CA PRO A 93 -26.43 6.65 2.83
C PRO A 93 -27.67 6.37 2.00
N ILE A 94 -28.30 5.24 2.28
CA ILE A 94 -29.65 4.92 1.80
C ILE A 94 -30.62 5.63 2.78
N GLU A 95 -31.48 6.49 2.24
CA GLU A 95 -32.34 7.37 3.02
C GLU A 95 -33.03 6.65 4.18
N GLN A 96 -32.95 7.28 5.37
CA GLN A 96 -33.60 6.81 6.61
C GLN A 96 -33.15 5.42 7.09
N THR A 97 -32.03 4.90 6.60
CA THR A 97 -31.44 3.63 7.08
C THR A 97 -30.02 3.82 7.61
N ALA A 98 -29.53 2.81 8.35
CA ALA A 98 -28.12 2.73 8.76
C ALA A 98 -27.20 2.22 7.64
N PHE A 99 -27.73 1.96 6.44
CA PHE A 99 -26.99 1.39 5.32
C PHE A 99 -26.46 2.48 4.40
N LYS A 100 -25.29 2.21 3.82
CA LYS A 100 -24.73 2.96 2.68
C LYS A 100 -24.53 2.02 1.52
N ALA A 101 -24.83 2.50 0.31
CA ALA A 101 -24.51 1.79 -0.92
C ALA A 101 -23.54 2.61 -1.77
N GLY A 102 -22.75 1.93 -2.59
CA GLY A 102 -21.71 2.58 -3.35
C GLY A 102 -21.10 1.71 -4.43
N PHE A 103 -20.05 2.26 -5.05
CA PHE A 103 -19.23 1.54 -5.99
C PHE A 103 -17.75 1.88 -5.81
N ALA A 104 -16.92 1.01 -6.33
CA ALA A 104 -15.47 1.12 -6.30
C ALA A 104 -14.91 0.76 -7.68
N TRP A 105 -13.88 1.49 -8.10
CA TRP A 105 -13.12 1.25 -9.32
C TRP A 105 -11.63 1.49 -9.08
N TRP A 106 -10.81 0.52 -9.43
CA TRP A 106 -9.36 0.64 -9.52
C TRP A 106 -8.95 0.32 -10.95
N GLY A 107 -8.18 1.20 -11.57
CA GLY A 107 -7.64 1.05 -12.91
C GLY A 107 -6.13 1.23 -12.87
N GLU A 108 -5.41 0.32 -13.51
CA GLU A 108 -3.98 0.40 -13.66
C GLU A 108 -3.58 0.08 -15.09
N ARG A 109 -2.75 0.96 -15.68
CA ARG A 109 -2.10 0.74 -16.95
C ARG A 109 -0.60 0.65 -16.71
N GLN A 110 0.01 -0.46 -17.10
CA GLN A 110 1.42 -0.70 -16.84
C GLN A 110 2.05 -1.48 -17.98
N GLY A 111 3.38 -1.40 -18.08
CA GLY A 111 4.08 -2.07 -19.15
C GLY A 111 5.55 -1.73 -19.26
N PHE A 112 6.12 -2.21 -20.36
CA PHE A 112 7.48 -1.92 -20.81
C PHE A 112 7.43 -1.63 -22.32
N ASP A 113 8.15 -0.60 -22.76
CA ASP A 113 8.21 -0.21 -24.17
C ASP A 113 9.54 0.51 -24.46
N SER A 114 10.01 0.55 -25.71
CA SER A 114 11.34 1.05 -26.08
C SER A 114 11.53 2.56 -25.88
N GLN A 115 10.43 3.32 -25.84
CA GLN A 115 10.41 4.78 -25.72
C GLN A 115 9.85 5.22 -24.36
N ASP A 116 10.34 6.35 -23.84
CA ASP A 116 9.78 6.99 -22.64
C ASP A 116 8.52 7.75 -23.05
N PHE A 117 7.35 7.27 -22.64
CA PHE A 117 6.10 7.98 -22.85
C PHE A 117 5.21 7.85 -21.63
N ILE A 118 4.54 8.96 -21.35
CA ILE A 118 3.47 9.00 -20.35
C ILE A 118 2.12 8.70 -21.02
N PHE A 119 1.90 9.08 -22.28
CA PHE A 119 0.56 8.98 -22.87
C PHE A 119 0.47 8.12 -24.15
N PHE A 120 1.54 8.05 -24.94
CA PHE A 120 1.49 7.42 -26.26
C PHE A 120 2.58 6.37 -26.44
N PRO A 121 2.26 5.08 -26.29
CA PRO A 121 3.21 4.00 -26.51
C PRO A 121 3.71 3.93 -27.94
N SER A 122 4.96 3.50 -28.11
CA SER A 122 5.55 3.26 -29.42
C SER A 122 5.10 1.91 -30.01
N TYR A 123 4.77 0.95 -29.13
CA TYR A 123 4.42 -0.43 -29.50
C TYR A 123 5.48 -1.12 -30.35
N ASP A 124 6.74 -0.95 -29.99
CA ASP A 124 7.87 -1.58 -30.66
C ASP A 124 7.93 -3.12 -30.47
N LYS A 125 8.89 -3.75 -31.16
CA LYS A 125 9.07 -5.22 -31.23
C LYS A 125 9.29 -5.92 -29.88
N PHE A 126 9.59 -5.20 -28.80
CA PHE A 126 9.80 -5.79 -27.47
C PHE A 126 8.88 -5.20 -26.40
N SER A 127 7.78 -4.58 -26.83
CA SER A 127 6.88 -3.86 -25.95
C SER A 127 5.73 -4.75 -25.44
N SER A 128 5.30 -4.47 -24.21
CA SER A 128 4.19 -5.11 -23.51
C SER A 128 3.44 -4.05 -22.71
N VAL A 129 2.18 -3.82 -23.06
CA VAL A 129 1.31 -2.86 -22.39
C VAL A 129 -0.01 -3.55 -22.05
N ARG A 130 -0.47 -3.35 -20.82
CA ARG A 130 -1.69 -3.97 -20.30
C ARG A 130 -2.49 -2.98 -19.46
N ASN A 131 -3.79 -3.24 -19.42
CA ASN A 131 -4.74 -2.56 -18.55
C ASN A 131 -5.34 -3.57 -17.58
N LEU A 132 -5.44 -3.19 -16.31
CA LEU A 132 -6.05 -3.95 -15.25
C LEU A 132 -7.12 -3.11 -14.58
N HIS A 133 -8.28 -3.71 -14.39
CA HIS A 133 -9.40 -3.05 -13.76
C HIS A 133 -9.97 -3.91 -12.64
N SER A 134 -10.44 -3.28 -11.58
CA SER A 134 -11.21 -3.92 -10.53
C SER A 134 -12.43 -3.06 -10.23
N PHE A 135 -13.60 -3.65 -10.29
CA PHE A 135 -14.88 -3.00 -10.02
C PHE A 135 -15.56 -3.69 -8.86
N ALA A 136 -16.18 -2.92 -7.95
CA ALA A 136 -16.98 -3.47 -6.87
C ALA A 136 -18.27 -2.68 -6.65
N LEU A 137 -19.31 -3.40 -6.28
CA LEU A 137 -20.50 -2.86 -5.61
C LEU A 137 -20.29 -2.95 -4.11
N LEU A 138 -20.69 -1.89 -3.40
CA LEU A 138 -20.43 -1.71 -1.99
C LEU A 138 -21.74 -1.60 -1.22
N LEU A 139 -21.80 -2.26 -0.07
CA LEU A 139 -22.87 -2.11 0.92
C LEU A 139 -22.23 -2.09 2.31
N SER A 140 -22.51 -1.06 3.10
CA SER A 140 -22.01 -0.97 4.48
C SER A 140 -23.12 -0.59 5.44
N ASN A 141 -22.95 -0.94 6.72
CA ASN A 141 -23.84 -0.56 7.80
C ASN A 141 -23.02 0.07 8.92
N THR A 142 -23.29 1.34 9.21
CA THR A 142 -22.49 2.14 10.16
C THR A 142 -22.71 1.73 11.60
N GLN A 143 -23.94 1.34 11.97
CA GLN A 143 -24.31 0.93 13.33
C GLN A 143 -23.73 -0.43 13.70
N LEU A 144 -23.80 -1.40 12.78
CA LEU A 144 -23.24 -2.74 12.97
C LEU A 144 -21.73 -2.79 12.70
N ASN A 145 -21.17 -1.70 12.15
CA ASN A 145 -19.81 -1.62 11.67
C ASN A 145 -19.46 -2.83 10.77
N ALA A 146 -20.36 -3.09 9.81
CA ALA A 146 -20.29 -4.20 8.88
C ALA A 146 -20.20 -3.68 7.46
N ASN A 147 -19.49 -4.40 6.60
CA ASN A 147 -19.37 -4.06 5.19
C ASN A 147 -19.36 -5.30 4.30
N PHE A 148 -19.83 -5.12 3.08
CA PHE A 148 -19.87 -6.13 2.05
C PHE A 148 -19.49 -5.48 0.73
N ALA A 149 -18.57 -6.12 0.01
CA ALA A 149 -18.25 -5.75 -1.36
C ALA A 149 -18.23 -6.99 -2.23
N MET A 150 -18.73 -6.89 -3.45
CA MET A 150 -18.55 -7.93 -4.46
C MET A 150 -18.21 -7.29 -5.80
N GLY A 151 -17.41 -7.98 -6.59
CA GLY A 151 -16.82 -7.36 -7.75
C GLY A 151 -16.14 -8.33 -8.69
N LEU A 152 -15.57 -7.73 -9.73
CA LEU A 152 -14.77 -8.42 -10.74
C LEU A 152 -13.45 -7.72 -10.94
N GLN A 153 -12.44 -8.49 -11.30
CA GLN A 153 -11.14 -8.00 -11.73
C GLN A 153 -10.90 -8.50 -13.16
N TRP A 154 -10.49 -7.60 -14.04
CA TRP A 154 -10.29 -7.87 -15.45
C TRP A 154 -8.93 -7.36 -15.89
N SER A 155 -8.17 -8.18 -16.60
CA SER A 155 -6.93 -7.77 -17.25
C SER A 155 -7.06 -7.93 -18.75
N HIS A 156 -6.59 -6.93 -19.48
CA HIS A 156 -6.57 -6.89 -20.92
C HIS A 156 -5.19 -6.49 -21.43
N SER A 157 -4.68 -7.26 -22.39
CA SER A 157 -3.45 -6.90 -23.09
C SER A 157 -3.73 -5.85 -24.17
N GLU A 158 -3.34 -4.59 -23.93
CA GLU A 158 -3.44 -3.49 -24.90
C GLU A 158 -2.51 -3.74 -26.10
N PHE A 159 -1.27 -4.13 -25.80
CA PHE A 159 -0.30 -4.51 -26.81
C PHE A 159 0.67 -5.53 -26.26
N MET A 160 0.97 -6.55 -27.06
CA MET A 160 1.97 -7.54 -26.73
C MET A 160 2.71 -7.93 -27.98
N SER A 161 4.00 -7.62 -28.04
CA SER A 161 4.83 -8.05 -29.15
C SER A 161 4.91 -9.58 -29.21
N GLU A 162 5.12 -10.11 -30.41
CA GLU A 162 5.33 -11.54 -30.63
C GLU A 162 6.55 -12.09 -29.87
N PHE A 163 7.51 -11.23 -29.53
CA PHE A 163 8.76 -11.56 -28.86
C PHE A 163 8.64 -11.63 -27.33
N VAL A 164 7.62 -10.98 -26.73
CA VAL A 164 7.32 -11.10 -25.29
C VAL A 164 6.46 -12.34 -25.00
N GLY A 165 5.64 -12.75 -25.98
CA GLY A 165 4.77 -13.93 -25.89
C GLY A 165 3.32 -13.57 -25.61
N LYS A 166 2.38 -14.47 -25.95
CA LYS A 166 0.95 -14.20 -25.81
C LYS A 166 0.50 -14.33 -24.36
N GLU A 167 -0.11 -13.28 -23.84
CA GLU A 167 -0.84 -13.32 -22.57
C GLU A 167 -2.34 -13.47 -22.84
N LYS A 168 -3.03 -14.25 -22.00
CA LYS A 168 -4.49 -14.35 -22.07
C LYS A 168 -5.11 -13.33 -21.14
N ASP A 169 -6.14 -12.65 -21.62
CA ASP A 169 -7.02 -11.85 -20.77
C ASP A 169 -7.52 -12.71 -19.61
N SER A 170 -7.56 -12.11 -18.41
CA SER A 170 -7.96 -12.79 -17.20
C SER A 170 -9.16 -12.10 -16.57
N LEU A 171 -10.11 -12.90 -16.09
CA LEU A 171 -11.31 -12.43 -15.40
C LEU A 171 -11.43 -13.18 -14.07
N ARG A 172 -11.53 -12.43 -12.98
CA ARG A 172 -11.69 -12.96 -11.62
C ARG A 172 -12.89 -12.28 -10.97
N TYR A 173 -13.47 -12.96 -10.01
CA TYR A 173 -14.52 -12.43 -9.14
C TYR A 173 -13.99 -12.38 -7.73
N PHE A 174 -14.46 -11.41 -6.95
CA PHE A 174 -14.12 -11.35 -5.54
C PHE A 174 -15.32 -10.96 -4.70
N ALA A 175 -15.27 -11.35 -3.44
CA ALA A 175 -16.19 -10.91 -2.42
C ALA A 175 -15.42 -10.57 -1.15
N THR A 176 -15.85 -9.52 -0.47
CA THR A 176 -15.28 -9.03 0.79
C THR A 176 -16.40 -8.91 1.80
N LEU A 177 -16.18 -9.44 3.01
CA LEU A 177 -17.07 -9.38 4.15
C LEU A 177 -16.30 -8.81 5.33
N GLY A 178 -16.68 -7.64 5.81
CA GLY A 178 -16.13 -7.01 6.99
C GLY A 178 -17.14 -6.98 8.13
N TRP A 179 -16.68 -7.29 9.34
CA TRP A 179 -17.43 -7.06 10.56
C TRP A 179 -16.49 -6.61 11.67
N ASN A 180 -16.73 -5.42 12.18
CA ASN A 180 -15.96 -4.77 13.24
C ASN A 180 -14.50 -4.53 12.90
N PHE A 181 -13.62 -5.43 13.34
CA PHE A 181 -12.19 -5.41 13.07
C PHE A 181 -11.74 -6.48 12.10
N LEU A 182 -12.58 -7.47 11.85
CA LEU A 182 -12.26 -8.58 10.99
C LEU A 182 -12.77 -8.28 9.58
N THR A 183 -11.98 -8.59 8.57
CA THR A 183 -12.43 -8.63 7.18
C THR A 183 -11.91 -9.89 6.53
N ILE A 184 -12.77 -10.56 5.78
CA ILE A 184 -12.46 -11.76 5.02
C ILE A 184 -12.75 -11.46 3.56
N GLN A 185 -11.81 -11.77 2.69
CA GLN A 185 -11.94 -11.55 1.26
C GLN A 185 -11.57 -12.83 0.51
N GLY A 186 -12.41 -13.22 -0.45
CA GLY A 186 -12.20 -14.39 -1.29
C GLY A 186 -12.12 -14.00 -2.75
N VAL A 187 -11.21 -14.63 -3.49
CA VAL A 187 -11.04 -14.45 -4.93
C VAL A 187 -11.33 -15.76 -5.64
N ILE A 188 -12.20 -15.73 -6.65
CA ILE A 188 -12.65 -16.89 -7.43
C ILE A 188 -12.32 -16.63 -8.89
N ASN A 189 -11.71 -17.61 -9.56
CA ASN A 189 -11.54 -17.60 -11.00
C ASN A 189 -12.32 -18.78 -11.59
N HIS A 190 -13.25 -18.49 -12.50
CA HIS A 190 -14.23 -19.44 -13.03
C HIS A 190 -15.00 -20.18 -11.93
N ARG A 191 -14.53 -21.38 -11.54
CA ARG A 191 -15.13 -22.25 -10.50
C ARG A 191 -14.14 -22.65 -9.41
N SER A 192 -12.93 -22.09 -9.41
CA SER A 192 -11.87 -22.38 -8.46
C SER A 192 -11.66 -21.19 -7.53
N LEU A 193 -11.66 -21.44 -6.22
CA LEU A 193 -11.17 -20.47 -5.25
C LEU A 193 -9.66 -20.30 -5.49
N GLN A 194 -9.22 -19.07 -5.69
CA GLN A 194 -7.82 -18.73 -5.96
C GLN A 194 -7.08 -18.32 -4.68
N GLY A 195 -7.77 -17.63 -3.78
CA GLY A 195 -7.17 -17.19 -2.54
C GLY A 195 -8.18 -16.65 -1.54
N LEU A 196 -7.75 -16.64 -0.28
CA LEU A 196 -8.45 -16.07 0.85
C LEU A 196 -7.53 -15.05 1.53
N MET A 197 -8.03 -13.86 1.83
CA MET A 197 -7.35 -12.86 2.64
C MET A 197 -8.14 -12.61 3.91
N VAL A 198 -7.44 -12.55 5.04
CA VAL A 198 -8.03 -12.26 6.34
C VAL A 198 -7.29 -11.08 6.95
N HIS A 199 -8.04 -10.04 7.32
CA HIS A 199 -7.52 -8.81 7.88
C HIS A 199 -8.13 -8.58 9.25
N ALA A 200 -7.31 -8.16 10.21
CA ALA A 200 -7.71 -7.80 11.55
C ALA A 200 -7.15 -6.41 11.90
N ASP A 201 -7.93 -5.37 11.59
CA ASP A 201 -7.59 -3.98 11.86
C ASP A 201 -7.88 -3.66 13.33
N LEU A 202 -6.91 -3.85 14.22
CA LEU A 202 -7.08 -3.51 15.64
C LEU A 202 -6.61 -2.08 15.97
N ALA A 203 -5.88 -1.44 15.06
CA ALA A 203 -5.30 -0.11 15.23
C ALA A 203 -6.34 1.01 15.08
N SER A 204 -7.26 0.90 14.12
CA SER A 204 -8.18 1.98 13.72
C SER A 204 -9.47 2.03 14.56
N ARG A 205 -9.37 1.95 15.88
CA ARG A 205 -10.54 1.88 16.79
C ARG A 205 -11.31 3.19 16.89
N SER A 206 -10.62 4.33 16.93
CA SER A 206 -11.24 5.67 16.94
C SER A 206 -12.17 5.89 15.74
N LEU A 207 -11.72 5.47 14.56
CA LEU A 207 -12.48 5.55 13.30
C LEU A 207 -13.77 4.72 13.30
N ARG A 208 -13.91 3.77 14.23
CA ARG A 208 -15.08 2.90 14.38
C ARG A 208 -15.98 3.30 15.55
N GLY A 209 -15.80 4.53 16.07
CA GLY A 209 -16.54 5.04 17.22
C GLY A 209 -16.13 4.41 18.56
N GLN A 210 -14.98 3.74 18.63
CA GLN A 210 -14.42 3.20 19.87
C GLN A 210 -13.37 4.15 20.47
N ASN A 211 -12.78 3.79 21.62
CA ASN A 211 -11.85 4.63 22.37
C ASN A 211 -10.79 5.32 21.49
N SER A 212 -10.72 6.65 21.60
CA SER A 212 -9.78 7.52 20.90
C SER A 212 -8.46 7.72 21.64
N SER A 213 -8.26 7.06 22.78
CA SER A 213 -7.06 7.16 23.62
C SER A 213 -6.75 5.84 24.35
N GLY A 214 -5.52 5.75 24.88
CA GLY A 214 -5.07 4.65 25.75
C GLY A 214 -4.34 3.51 25.03
N TRP A 215 -3.86 2.51 25.78
CA TRP A 215 -3.00 1.43 25.25
C TRP A 215 -3.62 0.62 24.10
N ARG A 216 -4.94 0.56 24.03
CA ARG A 216 -5.68 -0.15 22.97
C ARG A 216 -5.51 0.49 21.59
N THR A 217 -5.05 1.74 21.51
CA THR A 217 -4.74 2.46 20.26
C THR A 217 -3.39 2.04 19.65
N TYR A 218 -2.63 1.21 20.38
CA TYR A 218 -1.36 0.61 19.95
C TYR A 218 -1.52 -0.87 19.58
N LEU A 219 -2.73 -1.38 19.42
CA LEU A 219 -2.91 -2.74 18.90
C LEU A 219 -2.51 -2.80 17.42
N PRO A 220 -1.99 -3.95 16.94
CA PRO A 220 -1.51 -4.07 15.57
C PRO A 220 -2.65 -4.25 14.57
N ASP A 221 -2.38 -3.88 13.33
CA ASP A 221 -3.12 -4.36 12.18
C ASP A 221 -2.42 -5.62 11.63
N LEU A 222 -3.21 -6.66 11.38
CA LEU A 222 -2.73 -7.97 10.93
C LEU A 222 -3.43 -8.36 9.64
N ALA A 223 -2.68 -8.88 8.67
CA ALA A 223 -3.23 -9.41 7.43
C ALA A 223 -2.58 -10.73 7.07
N MET A 224 -3.38 -11.72 6.67
CA MET A 224 -2.91 -13.00 6.18
C MET A 224 -3.49 -13.26 4.80
N ILE A 225 -2.62 -13.60 3.84
CA ILE A 225 -2.99 -13.99 2.48
C ILE A 225 -2.70 -15.48 2.32
N LEU A 226 -3.73 -16.24 1.93
CA LEU A 226 -3.71 -17.68 1.74
C LEU A 226 -4.06 -17.99 0.28
N PRO A 227 -3.08 -18.22 -0.60
CA PRO A 227 -3.33 -18.78 -1.92
C PRO A 227 -3.91 -20.19 -1.79
N TRP A 228 -4.94 -20.48 -2.58
CA TRP A 228 -5.66 -21.75 -2.49
C TRP A 228 -5.02 -22.84 -3.35
N GLU A 229 -4.56 -22.49 -4.54
CA GLU A 229 -3.89 -23.42 -5.46
C GLU A 229 -2.44 -23.69 -5.03
N ASP A 230 -1.75 -22.67 -4.52
CA ASP A 230 -0.40 -22.79 -3.97
C ASP A 230 -0.43 -22.78 -2.43
N LYS A 231 -0.86 -23.89 -1.85
CA LYS A 231 -1.05 -24.07 -0.39
C LYS A 231 0.22 -23.82 0.44
N ASN A 232 1.39 -23.65 -0.19
CA ASN A 232 2.67 -23.51 0.47
C ASN A 232 3.16 -22.05 0.55
N THR A 233 2.44 -21.08 0.01
CA THR A 233 2.91 -19.70 -0.16
C THR A 233 2.00 -18.68 0.53
N TRP A 234 1.75 -18.90 1.82
CA TRP A 234 1.04 -17.89 2.61
C TRP A 234 1.94 -16.73 3.02
N GLN A 235 1.32 -15.57 3.19
CA GLN A 235 1.95 -14.34 3.65
C GLN A 235 1.27 -13.84 4.91
N LEU A 236 2.04 -13.43 5.90
CA LEU A 236 1.55 -12.66 7.05
C LEU A 236 2.13 -11.25 7.00
N SER A 237 1.30 -10.26 7.25
CA SER A 237 1.67 -8.86 7.39
C SER A 237 1.26 -8.39 8.78
N TRP A 238 2.16 -7.68 9.46
CA TRP A 238 1.94 -7.10 10.78
C TRP A 238 2.38 -5.65 10.73
N ARG A 239 1.43 -4.73 10.95
CA ARG A 239 1.69 -3.31 11.14
C ARG A 239 1.40 -2.88 12.58
N GLN A 240 2.42 -2.41 13.26
CA GLN A 240 2.41 -2.02 14.67
C GLN A 240 2.53 -0.49 14.79
N ASN A 241 1.57 0.15 15.46
CA ASN A 241 1.72 1.55 15.89
C ASN A 241 2.75 1.61 17.04
N LEU A 242 3.84 2.33 16.84
CA LEU A 242 4.90 2.52 17.83
C LEU A 242 4.75 3.84 18.59
N TYR A 243 4.18 4.86 17.95
CA TYR A 243 4.04 6.17 18.57
C TYR A 243 2.95 7.02 17.91
N GLY A 244 1.87 7.31 18.66
CA GLY A 244 0.92 8.37 18.36
C GLY A 244 0.29 8.31 16.96
N GLN A 245 0.24 7.13 16.33
CA GLN A 245 -0.17 6.94 14.93
C GLN A 245 0.65 7.74 13.92
N LYS A 246 1.88 8.09 14.30
CA LYS A 246 2.88 8.75 13.46
C LYS A 246 4.07 7.85 13.15
N LEU A 247 4.36 6.86 13.99
CA LEU A 247 5.45 5.92 13.77
C LEU A 247 4.90 4.50 13.74
N TYR A 248 5.20 3.77 12.68
CA TYR A 248 4.77 2.39 12.50
C TYR A 248 5.94 1.50 12.14
N LEU A 249 5.96 0.30 12.71
CA LEU A 249 6.72 -0.83 12.18
C LEU A 249 5.76 -1.66 11.32
N HIS A 250 6.15 -1.99 10.10
CA HIS A 250 5.39 -2.87 9.23
C HIS A 250 6.29 -3.97 8.70
N SER A 251 5.95 -5.21 9.04
CA SER A 251 6.70 -6.40 8.65
C SER A 251 5.82 -7.35 7.84
N LYS A 252 6.39 -7.98 6.82
CA LYS A 252 5.77 -9.06 6.05
C LYS A 252 6.65 -10.28 6.05
N TRP A 253 6.04 -11.46 6.13
CA TRP A 253 6.75 -12.72 6.24
C TRP A 253 6.14 -13.78 5.33
N TRP A 254 7.01 -14.48 4.59
CA TRP A 254 6.69 -15.66 3.77
C TRP A 254 7.53 -16.84 4.30
N PRO A 255 6.99 -17.65 5.20
CA PRO A 255 7.79 -18.63 5.95
C PRO A 255 8.41 -19.73 5.10
N LYS A 256 7.78 -20.10 3.99
CA LYS A 256 8.19 -21.26 3.17
C LYS A 256 8.75 -20.87 1.79
N GLN A 257 8.45 -19.68 1.29
CA GLN A 257 9.14 -19.10 0.13
C GLN A 257 10.43 -18.43 0.63
N GLU A 258 11.54 -19.15 0.53
CA GLU A 258 12.90 -18.56 0.55
C GLU A 258 13.33 -17.86 1.86
N GLN A 259 12.62 -18.09 2.99
CA GLN A 259 12.82 -17.32 4.23
C GLN A 259 12.73 -15.80 4.00
N ARG A 260 11.86 -15.41 3.06
CA ARG A 260 11.68 -14.01 2.69
C ARG A 260 11.04 -13.23 3.83
N TRP A 261 11.61 -12.09 4.15
CA TRP A 261 11.03 -11.14 5.09
C TRP A 261 11.24 -9.71 4.63
N GLU A 262 10.22 -8.90 4.90
CA GLU A 262 10.23 -7.46 4.68
C GLU A 262 9.96 -6.78 6.00
N SER A 263 10.64 -5.67 6.25
CA SER A 263 10.35 -4.81 7.38
C SER A 263 10.58 -3.37 7.01
N SER A 264 9.68 -2.51 7.47
CA SER A 264 9.71 -1.08 7.19
C SER A 264 9.36 -0.30 8.44
N LEU A 265 10.06 0.80 8.64
CA LEU A 265 9.76 1.81 9.63
C LEU A 265 9.18 3.01 8.89
N GLN A 266 7.91 3.30 9.15
CA GLN A 266 7.17 4.37 8.51
C GLN A 266 6.95 5.49 9.53
N TRP A 267 7.42 6.68 9.22
CA TRP A 267 7.22 7.88 10.03
C TRP A 267 6.37 8.89 9.25
N PHE A 268 5.37 9.46 9.90
CA PHE A 268 4.46 10.45 9.34
C PHE A 268 4.52 11.74 10.16
N MET A 269 4.34 12.88 9.49
CA MET A 269 4.34 14.19 10.16
C MET A 269 3.15 14.33 11.13
N ASP A 270 2.02 13.76 10.74
CA ASP A 270 0.79 13.69 11.53
C ASP A 270 0.03 12.38 11.29
N ALA A 271 -1.11 12.21 11.98
CA ALA A 271 -1.93 11.01 11.85
C ALA A 271 -2.72 10.93 10.54
N SER A 272 -2.77 12.01 9.74
CA SER A 272 -3.41 11.97 8.42
C SER A 272 -2.62 11.11 7.42
N GLN A 273 -1.35 10.81 7.74
CA GLN A 273 -0.43 10.00 6.93
C GLN A 273 -0.19 10.54 5.51
N LEU A 274 -0.50 11.81 5.25
CA LEU A 274 -0.33 12.45 3.94
C LEU A 274 1.15 12.76 3.62
N VAL A 275 1.98 12.94 4.64
CA VAL A 275 3.41 13.21 4.50
C VAL A 275 4.19 12.27 5.39
N GLY A 276 5.14 11.54 4.81
CA GLY A 276 5.91 10.56 5.55
C GLY A 276 7.26 10.20 4.96
N MET A 277 8.01 9.42 5.73
CA MET A 277 9.28 8.83 5.38
C MET A 277 9.22 7.34 5.69
N GLU A 278 9.82 6.53 4.83
CA GLU A 278 9.91 5.09 5.00
C GLU A 278 11.37 4.67 4.93
N LEU A 279 11.81 3.85 5.88
CA LEU A 279 13.06 3.09 5.80
C LEU A 279 12.71 1.62 5.82
N SER A 280 13.17 0.86 4.82
CA SER A 280 12.77 -0.53 4.63
C SER A 280 13.95 -1.45 4.40
N TYR A 281 13.78 -2.71 4.75
CA TYR A 281 14.69 -3.80 4.46
C TYR A 281 13.90 -4.96 3.84
N LEU A 282 14.41 -5.49 2.73
CA LEU A 282 13.93 -6.74 2.13
C LEU A 282 15.07 -7.75 2.15
N GLN A 283 14.80 -8.95 2.63
CA GLN A 283 15.60 -10.14 2.36
C GLN A 283 14.75 -11.11 1.56
N LYS A 284 15.22 -11.44 0.36
CA LYS A 284 14.56 -12.38 -0.55
C LYS A 284 15.03 -13.80 -0.31
N ALA A 285 16.34 -13.98 -0.24
CA ALA A 285 17.00 -15.25 0.04
C ALA A 285 18.25 -15.01 0.91
N PRO A 286 18.85 -16.04 1.54
CA PRO A 286 20.12 -15.89 2.25
C PRO A 286 21.19 -15.27 1.34
N GLY A 287 21.67 -14.08 1.70
CA GLY A 287 22.66 -13.32 0.92
C GLY A 287 22.08 -12.39 -0.16
N GLU A 288 20.76 -12.40 -0.40
CA GLU A 288 20.09 -11.49 -1.32
C GLU A 288 19.16 -10.54 -0.54
N SER A 289 19.68 -9.38 -0.14
CA SER A 289 18.93 -8.36 0.57
C SER A 289 19.27 -6.94 0.12
N PHE A 290 18.35 -6.01 0.37
CA PHE A 290 18.59 -4.59 0.13
C PHE A 290 17.80 -3.70 1.08
N TRP A 291 18.32 -2.49 1.28
CA TRP A 291 17.65 -1.41 1.98
C TRP A 291 16.95 -0.50 0.99
N GLY A 292 15.83 0.05 1.43
CA GLY A 292 15.07 1.05 0.70
C GLY A 292 14.77 2.25 1.58
N ILE A 293 14.61 3.41 0.95
CA ILE A 293 14.18 4.63 1.59
C ILE A 293 13.17 5.34 0.70
N GLY A 294 12.18 5.97 1.31
CA GLY A 294 11.21 6.79 0.59
C GLY A 294 10.80 8.02 1.35
N VAL A 295 10.43 9.04 0.61
CA VAL A 295 9.74 10.23 1.11
C VAL A 295 8.44 10.35 0.34
N GLU A 296 7.35 10.45 1.09
CA GLU A 296 6.00 10.54 0.58
C GLU A 296 5.45 11.93 0.87
N MET A 297 5.01 12.62 -0.18
CA MET A 297 4.34 13.91 -0.11
C MET A 297 3.01 13.81 -0.89
N PRO A 298 2.07 14.76 -0.70
CA PRO A 298 0.71 14.61 -1.23
C PRO A 298 0.62 14.59 -2.76
N PHE A 299 1.62 15.17 -3.45
CA PHE A 299 1.64 15.29 -4.91
C PHE A 299 2.78 14.53 -5.58
N VAL A 300 3.79 14.15 -4.80
CA VAL A 300 5.01 13.53 -5.30
C VAL A 300 5.62 12.60 -4.26
N ARG A 301 6.10 11.45 -4.72
CA ARG A 301 6.83 10.49 -3.92
C ARG A 301 8.18 10.27 -4.56
N VAL A 302 9.23 10.22 -3.74
CA VAL A 302 10.56 9.82 -4.18
C VAL A 302 10.98 8.63 -3.35
N ALA A 303 11.31 7.53 -4.01
CA ALA A 303 11.68 6.29 -3.38
C ALA A 303 12.94 5.71 -4.02
N TYR A 304 13.70 4.96 -3.24
CA TYR A 304 14.82 4.16 -3.70
C TYR A 304 14.69 2.78 -3.08
N ASN A 305 14.60 1.73 -3.89
CA ASN A 305 14.59 0.34 -3.44
C ASN A 305 13.56 -0.01 -2.35
N LEU A 306 12.39 0.63 -2.34
CA LEU A 306 11.34 0.22 -1.40
C LEU A 306 10.77 -1.16 -1.80
N PRO A 307 10.50 -2.08 -0.86
CA PRO A 307 9.91 -3.38 -1.15
C PRO A 307 8.58 -3.27 -1.89
N ARG A 308 7.72 -2.30 -1.53
CA ARG A 308 6.45 -2.05 -2.23
C ARG A 308 6.65 -1.78 -3.72
N ASP A 309 7.74 -1.11 -4.07
CA ASP A 309 8.07 -0.75 -5.44
C ASP A 309 8.76 -1.88 -6.18
N PHE A 310 9.59 -2.65 -5.47
CA PHE A 310 10.12 -3.90 -5.98
C PHE A 310 8.97 -4.80 -6.44
N HIS A 311 7.96 -5.04 -5.60
CA HIS A 311 6.80 -5.84 -6.00
C HIS A 311 5.91 -5.16 -7.05
N GLY A 312 5.59 -3.89 -6.85
CA GLY A 312 4.64 -3.13 -7.67
C GLY A 312 5.22 -2.66 -9.01
N PHE A 313 6.51 -2.82 -9.23
CA PHE A 313 7.21 -2.35 -10.43
C PHE A 313 8.21 -3.40 -10.92
N PHE A 314 7.68 -4.58 -11.27
CA PHE A 314 8.37 -5.64 -11.99
C PHE A 314 9.66 -6.18 -11.34
N HIS A 315 9.73 -6.22 -10.01
CA HIS A 315 10.89 -6.70 -9.25
C HIS A 315 12.16 -5.89 -9.52
N SER A 316 11.99 -4.58 -9.75
CA SER A 316 13.11 -3.69 -10.05
C SER A 316 14.02 -3.45 -8.85
N LYS A 317 15.34 -3.61 -9.06
CA LYS A 317 16.38 -3.37 -8.07
C LYS A 317 17.19 -2.13 -8.44
N SER A 318 17.74 -1.49 -7.41
CA SER A 318 18.58 -0.30 -7.54
C SER A 318 17.89 0.84 -8.30
N THR A 319 16.60 0.99 -8.07
CA THR A 319 15.73 1.89 -8.82
C THR A 319 15.36 3.10 -7.98
N ILE A 320 15.63 4.30 -8.51
CA ILE A 320 14.98 5.52 -8.03
C ILE A 320 13.62 5.60 -8.72
N ILE A 321 12.57 5.78 -7.92
CA ILE A 321 11.20 5.96 -8.39
C ILE A 321 10.74 7.34 -8.00
N VAL A 322 10.22 8.06 -8.99
CA VAL A 322 9.47 9.30 -8.79
C VAL A 322 8.03 9.00 -9.18
N GLU A 323 7.12 9.10 -8.23
CA GLU A 323 5.69 8.96 -8.51
C GLU A 323 5.00 10.30 -8.37
N TRP A 324 4.32 10.74 -9.42
CA TRP A 324 3.31 11.80 -9.31
C TRP A 324 2.05 11.15 -8.78
N GLN A 325 1.65 11.51 -7.57
CA GLN A 325 0.50 10.87 -6.93
C GLN A 325 -0.40 11.90 -6.28
N LEU A 326 -1.69 11.60 -6.19
CA LEU A 326 -2.65 12.30 -5.33
C LEU A 326 -3.56 11.24 -4.76
N SER A 327 -3.65 11.13 -3.44
CA SER A 327 -4.54 10.16 -2.77
C SER A 327 -5.25 10.86 -1.63
N ILE A 328 -6.58 10.88 -1.65
CA ILE A 328 -7.40 11.54 -0.64
C ILE A 328 -8.68 10.74 -0.36
N GLY A 329 -8.89 10.42 0.90
CA GLY A 329 -10.12 9.86 1.44
C GLY A 329 -10.91 10.90 2.22
N SER A 330 -12.22 10.68 2.36
CA SER A 330 -13.11 11.51 3.18
C SER A 330 -13.98 10.64 4.09
N ASN A 331 -14.20 11.11 5.33
CA ASN A 331 -15.06 10.44 6.31
C ASN A 331 -16.41 11.16 6.47
N GLU A 332 -17.30 10.61 7.29
CA GLU A 332 -18.60 11.21 7.61
C GLU A 332 -18.54 12.65 8.16
N LYS A 333 -17.41 13.03 8.77
CA LYS A 333 -17.17 14.38 9.31
C LYS A 333 -16.56 15.33 8.27
N ASN A 334 -16.40 14.91 7.02
CA ASN A 334 -15.68 15.61 5.96
C ASN A 334 -14.21 15.91 6.30
N GLU A 335 -13.59 15.09 7.15
CA GLU A 335 -12.15 15.15 7.38
C GLU A 335 -11.43 14.37 6.27
N PHE A 336 -10.32 14.91 5.78
CA PHE A 336 -9.50 14.30 4.74
C PHE A 336 -8.37 13.47 5.32
N PHE A 337 -8.07 12.35 4.66
CA PHE A 337 -7.08 11.40 5.14
C PHE A 337 -6.38 10.64 3.98
N GLY A 338 -5.14 10.18 4.18
CA GLY A 338 -4.44 9.33 3.21
C GLY A 338 -4.85 7.85 3.28
N LEU A 339 -4.51 7.04 2.27
CA LEU A 339 -4.78 5.60 2.32
C LEU A 339 -4.14 4.97 3.57
N ASN A 340 -4.91 4.23 4.38
CA ASN A 340 -4.55 3.70 5.71
C ASN A 340 -4.39 4.69 6.87
N ALA A 341 -4.75 5.95 6.69
CA ALA A 341 -4.73 6.89 7.79
C ALA A 341 -5.69 6.46 8.92
N ALA A 342 -5.20 6.52 10.16
CA ALA A 342 -5.99 6.33 11.35
C ALA A 342 -6.33 7.70 11.96
N GLN A 343 -7.51 7.87 12.57
CA GLN A 343 -7.81 9.10 13.31
C GLN A 343 -6.88 9.22 14.52
N SER A 344 -6.17 10.35 14.61
CA SER A 344 -5.20 10.68 15.65
C SER A 344 -5.70 10.27 17.03
N ALA A 345 -4.98 9.33 17.65
CA ALA A 345 -5.30 8.83 18.98
C ALA A 345 -4.09 9.03 19.91
N PRO A 346 -4.10 10.08 20.75
CA PRO A 346 -3.01 10.30 21.70
C PRO A 346 -3.02 9.23 22.80
N MET A 347 -1.83 8.88 23.29
CA MET A 347 -1.72 8.09 24.51
C MET A 347 -2.36 8.87 25.66
N GLU A 348 -3.05 8.18 26.58
CA GLU A 348 -3.38 8.78 27.86
C GLU A 348 -2.06 9.07 28.58
N THR A 349 -1.59 10.30 28.49
CA THR A 349 -0.58 10.78 29.41
C THR A 349 -1.26 10.82 30.76
N GLN A 350 -0.93 9.87 31.64
CA GLN A 350 -1.15 10.10 33.06
C GLN A 350 -0.38 11.38 33.39
N VAL A 351 -1.09 12.51 33.47
CA VAL A 351 -0.62 13.60 34.31
C VAL A 351 -0.66 12.99 35.70
N LYS A 352 0.47 12.43 36.15
CA LYS A 352 0.69 12.28 37.58
C LYS A 352 0.63 13.70 38.13
N SER A 353 -0.57 14.14 38.50
CA SER A 353 -0.71 15.23 39.45
C SER A 353 0.23 14.85 40.60
N ALA A 354 1.24 15.68 40.85
CA ALA A 354 2.11 15.49 42.00
C ALA A 354 1.23 15.18 43.22
N PRO A 355 1.57 14.15 44.03
CA PRO A 355 0.77 13.82 45.21
C PRO A 355 0.55 15.10 46.01
N ALA A 356 -0.68 15.30 46.52
CA ALA A 356 -1.10 16.52 47.21
C ALA A 356 -0.12 16.98 48.32
N ALA A 357 0.69 16.07 48.85
CA ALA A 357 1.81 16.34 49.76
C ALA A 357 2.87 17.32 49.23
N VAL A 358 3.05 17.46 47.91
CA VAL A 358 4.00 18.45 47.34
C VAL A 358 3.38 19.85 47.25
N LYS A 359 2.04 19.96 47.13
CA LYS A 359 1.33 21.25 47.14
C LYS A 359 1.21 21.87 48.54
N GLU A 360 1.28 21.06 49.59
CA GLU A 360 1.36 21.55 50.97
C GLU A 360 2.79 21.98 51.36
N ALA A 361 3.82 21.35 50.80
CA ALA A 361 5.21 21.76 51.00
C ALA A 361 5.52 23.13 50.37
N ASP A 362 4.97 23.41 49.17
CA ASP A 362 5.09 24.74 48.55
C ASP A 362 4.30 25.84 49.29
N ARG A 363 3.10 25.52 49.81
CA ARG A 363 2.29 26.50 50.57
C ARG A 363 2.85 26.84 51.94
N THR A 364 3.68 25.98 52.52
CA THR A 364 4.34 26.22 53.81
C THR A 364 5.63 27.02 53.67
N LEU A 365 6.19 27.10 52.46
CA LEU A 365 7.35 27.95 52.15
C LEU A 365 6.94 29.37 51.72
N GLU A 366 5.78 29.57 51.10
CA GLU A 366 5.25 30.91 50.78
C GLU A 366 4.61 31.65 51.97
N GLY A 367 4.43 30.99 53.12
CA GLY A 367 3.84 31.58 54.34
C GLY A 367 4.84 32.16 55.34
N ASN A 368 6.14 32.17 55.01
CA ASN A 368 7.23 32.64 55.88
C ASN A 368 8.16 33.65 55.16
N GLU A 369 7.59 34.53 54.34
CA GLU A 369 8.24 35.80 53.95
C GLU A 369 7.52 37.01 54.54
#